data_AF-A0A3N5T5R9-F1
#
_entry.id   AF-A0A3N5T5R9-F1
#
_cell.length_a   1.000
_cell.length_b   1.000
_cell.length_c   1.000
_cell.angle_alpha   90.00
_cell.angle_beta   90.00
_cell.angle_gamma   90.00
#
_symmetry.space_group_name_H-M   'P 1'
#
loop_
_entity.id
_entity.type
_entity.pdbx_description
1 polymer ?
#
loop_
_entity_poly.entity_id
_entity_poly.type
_entity_poly.pdbx_seq_one_letter_code
_entity_poly.pdbx_strand_id
1 'polypeptide(L)'
;MQNQEKEFVPIYIFGKRYDVPEELTIQKAMEFSGYQFIRSCGCRGGICGACLTEYRIPGDYRLKVVLACQSLIEPEMLITQSPFVPVNRAQYELERLKNQPAILGKIYPEIYRCLQCNTCTRVCPMEIEVMDYVAHAIRGDVAGAATLSFQCIQCGACASKCPAEISQPQVALLARRIYGRHVLSVPESLYQRIAEIENGQYDKTLEKLTQLSTEELMKVYTQREQEPQESQTWVPKFPHFPEESL
;
A
#
# COMPACT_ATOMS: atom_id res chain seq x y z
N MET A 1 -17.80 -13.96 29.58
CA MET A 1 -17.66 -13.89 28.11
C MET A 1 -18.37 -15.11 27.58
N GLN A 2 -19.49 -14.92 26.88
CA GLN A 2 -20.27 -16.03 26.33
C GLN A 2 -19.41 -16.77 25.29
N ASN A 3 -19.32 -18.09 25.40
CA ASN A 3 -18.79 -18.95 24.34
C ASN A 3 -19.74 -18.80 23.14
N GLN A 4 -19.42 -17.89 22.21
CA GLN A 4 -19.99 -17.97 20.88
C GLN A 4 -19.40 -19.24 20.25
N GLU A 5 -20.25 -20.22 19.98
CA GLU A 5 -19.88 -21.35 19.13
C GLU A 5 -19.35 -20.77 17.82
N LYS A 6 -18.08 -21.04 17.52
CA LYS A 6 -17.48 -20.56 16.27
C LYS A 6 -18.16 -21.28 15.13
N GLU A 7 -18.81 -20.54 14.24
CA GLU A 7 -19.37 -21.09 13.03
C GLU A 7 -18.24 -21.43 12.07
N PHE A 8 -18.17 -22.69 11.65
CA PHE A 8 -17.19 -23.17 10.69
C PHE A 8 -17.83 -23.22 9.32
N VAL A 9 -17.16 -22.64 8.33
CA VAL A 9 -17.62 -22.66 6.94
C VAL A 9 -16.57 -23.33 6.05
N PRO A 10 -17.03 -24.06 5.01
CA PRO A 10 -16.13 -24.70 4.07
C PRO A 10 -15.48 -23.68 3.15
N ILE A 11 -14.18 -23.82 2.92
CA ILE A 11 -13.42 -23.10 1.88
C ILE A 11 -12.52 -24.09 1.13
N TYR A 12 -12.05 -23.70 -0.05
CA TYR A 12 -11.22 -24.52 -0.91
C TYR A 12 -9.93 -23.80 -1.26
N ILE A 13 -8.84 -24.21 -0.64
CA ILE A 13 -7.51 -23.61 -0.88
C ILE A 13 -6.77 -24.51 -1.88
N PHE A 14 -6.42 -23.96 -3.05
CA PHE A 14 -5.81 -24.72 -4.15
C PHE A 14 -6.60 -26.00 -4.53
N GLY A 15 -7.93 -25.94 -4.40
CA GLY A 15 -8.85 -27.05 -4.72
C GLY A 15 -9.06 -28.06 -3.59
N LYS A 16 -8.35 -27.97 -2.46
CA LYS A 16 -8.57 -28.82 -1.29
C LYS A 16 -9.51 -28.15 -0.29
N ARG A 17 -10.51 -28.89 0.20
CA ARG A 17 -11.48 -28.43 1.20
C ARG A 17 -10.85 -28.30 2.59
N TYR A 18 -11.22 -27.23 3.29
CA TYR A 18 -10.92 -26.94 4.68
C TYR A 18 -12.16 -26.32 5.33
N ASP A 19 -12.49 -26.71 6.56
CA ASP A 19 -13.53 -26.06 7.36
C ASP A 19 -12.83 -25.13 8.36
N VAL A 20 -13.14 -23.83 8.31
CA VAL A 20 -12.45 -22.78 9.08
C VAL A 20 -13.45 -21.85 9.77
N PRO A 21 -13.08 -21.19 10.89
CA PRO A 21 -13.94 -20.19 11.52
C PRO A 21 -14.25 -19.01 10.59
N GLU A 22 -15.52 -18.60 10.53
CA GLU A 22 -16.00 -17.55 9.62
C GLU A 22 -15.39 -16.16 9.88
N GLU A 23 -14.94 -15.90 11.09
CA GLU A 23 -14.38 -14.59 11.48
C GLU A 23 -12.97 -14.34 10.91
N LEU A 24 -12.37 -15.33 10.26
CA LEU A 24 -11.01 -15.23 9.76
C LEU A 24 -10.94 -14.51 8.42
N THR A 25 -9.93 -13.66 8.28
CA THR A 25 -9.47 -13.23 6.96
C THR A 25 -8.94 -14.43 6.17
N ILE A 26 -8.94 -14.38 4.84
CA ILE A 26 -8.39 -15.43 3.98
C ILE A 26 -6.98 -15.85 4.43
N GLN A 27 -6.11 -14.89 4.76
CA GLN A 27 -4.75 -15.19 5.18
C GLN A 27 -4.70 -16.00 6.49
N LYS A 28 -5.47 -15.58 7.51
CA LYS A 28 -5.58 -16.30 8.79
C LYS A 28 -6.23 -17.67 8.62
N ALA A 29 -7.20 -17.81 7.71
CA ALA A 29 -7.83 -19.08 7.41
C ALA A 29 -6.85 -20.08 6.75
N MET A 30 -5.97 -19.60 5.87
CA MET A 30 -4.89 -20.41 5.32
C MET A 30 -3.89 -20.85 6.41
N GLU A 31 -3.48 -19.95 7.30
CA GLU A 31 -2.63 -20.29 8.46
C GLU A 31 -3.30 -21.33 9.37
N PHE A 32 -4.58 -21.13 9.70
CA PHE A 32 -5.38 -22.08 10.47
C PHE A 32 -5.45 -23.46 9.81
N SER A 33 -5.52 -23.49 8.48
CA SER A 33 -5.52 -24.71 7.66
C SER A 33 -4.14 -25.39 7.56
N GLY A 34 -3.11 -24.85 8.23
CA GLY A 34 -1.77 -25.41 8.31
C GLY A 34 -0.77 -24.88 7.28
N TYR A 35 -1.13 -23.86 6.48
CA TYR A 35 -0.19 -23.26 5.53
C TYR A 35 0.80 -22.33 6.23
N GLN A 36 2.07 -22.41 5.85
CA GLN A 36 3.13 -21.50 6.30
C GLN A 36 3.55 -20.58 5.14
N PHE A 37 3.44 -19.28 5.35
CA PHE A 37 3.80 -18.29 4.33
C PHE A 37 5.31 -18.02 4.33
N ILE A 38 6.01 -18.55 3.32
CA ILE A 38 7.38 -18.13 2.95
C ILE A 38 7.39 -17.04 1.87
N ARG A 39 6.25 -16.84 1.20
CA ARG A 39 5.95 -15.81 0.19
C ARG A 39 4.50 -15.36 0.37
N SER A 40 4.08 -14.35 -0.37
CA SER A 40 2.69 -13.89 -0.40
C SER A 40 2.14 -13.34 0.94
N CYS A 41 3.03 -12.85 1.80
CA CYS A 41 2.72 -12.28 3.11
C CYS A 41 3.64 -11.08 3.37
N GLY A 42 3.17 -10.11 4.14
CA GLY A 42 3.93 -8.91 4.51
C GLY A 42 3.32 -8.22 5.72
N CYS A 43 2.82 -6.99 5.55
CA CYS A 43 2.36 -6.12 6.65
C CYS A 43 1.12 -6.60 7.42
N ARG A 44 0.29 -7.50 6.85
CA ARG A 44 -1.01 -7.94 7.39
C ARG A 44 -2.03 -6.82 7.69
N GLY A 45 -1.87 -5.65 7.08
CA GLY A 45 -2.76 -4.49 7.26
C GLY A 45 -3.15 -3.78 5.96
N GLY A 46 -3.13 -4.49 4.82
CA GLY A 46 -3.59 -3.94 3.54
C GLY A 46 -2.63 -2.99 2.80
N ILE A 47 -1.42 -2.73 3.33
CA ILE A 47 -0.55 -1.65 2.83
C ILE A 47 0.57 -2.13 1.88
N CYS A 48 1.11 -3.33 2.07
CA CYS A 48 2.31 -3.76 1.33
C CYS A 48 2.03 -4.42 -0.04
N GLY A 49 0.77 -4.76 -0.34
CA GLY A 49 0.40 -5.46 -1.59
C GLY A 49 0.85 -6.93 -1.72
N ALA A 50 1.53 -7.50 -0.73
CA ALA A 50 2.17 -8.82 -0.85
C ALA A 50 1.21 -10.03 -0.90
N CYS A 51 0.02 -9.93 -0.30
CA CYS A 51 -0.92 -11.06 -0.16
C CYS A 51 -2.02 -11.07 -1.24
N LEU A 52 -1.65 -10.70 -2.48
CA LEU A 52 -2.58 -10.67 -3.61
C LEU A 52 -3.22 -12.05 -3.81
N THR A 53 -4.54 -12.08 -3.76
CA THR A 53 -5.33 -13.30 -3.74
C THR A 53 -6.50 -13.17 -4.70
N GLU A 54 -6.80 -14.25 -5.38
CA GLU A 54 -7.93 -14.35 -6.28
C GLU A 54 -8.85 -15.44 -5.76
N TYR A 55 -10.16 -15.20 -5.82
CA TYR A 55 -11.12 -16.22 -5.44
C TYR A 55 -12.42 -16.15 -6.23
N ARG A 56 -13.15 -17.25 -6.20
CA ARG A 56 -14.52 -17.39 -6.73
C ARG A 56 -15.42 -18.00 -5.67
N ILE A 57 -16.72 -17.79 -5.84
CA ILE A 57 -17.76 -18.47 -5.07
C ILE A 57 -18.62 -19.25 -6.07
N PRO A 58 -19.04 -20.49 -5.78
CA PRO A 58 -19.95 -21.23 -6.64
C PRO A 58 -21.19 -20.41 -7.00
N GLY A 59 -21.57 -20.45 -8.28
CA GLY A 59 -22.69 -19.65 -8.81
C GLY A 59 -22.34 -18.21 -9.19
N ASP A 60 -21.18 -17.67 -8.77
CA ASP A 60 -20.69 -16.36 -9.21
C ASP A 60 -19.66 -16.49 -10.36
N TYR A 61 -19.98 -15.89 -11.50
CA TYR A 61 -19.10 -15.89 -12.67
C TYR A 61 -17.91 -14.93 -12.52
N ARG A 62 -17.89 -14.06 -11.51
CA ARG A 62 -16.81 -13.08 -11.30
C ARG A 62 -15.60 -13.72 -10.62
N LEU A 63 -14.42 -13.36 -11.10
CA LEU A 63 -13.16 -13.61 -10.39
C LEU A 63 -12.86 -12.38 -9.54
N LYS A 64 -12.89 -12.53 -8.22
CA LYS A 64 -12.62 -11.44 -7.29
C LYS A 64 -11.11 -11.39 -7.01
N VAL A 65 -10.55 -10.18 -6.93
CA VAL A 65 -9.12 -9.94 -6.68
C VAL A 65 -9.00 -9.07 -5.44
N VAL A 66 -8.30 -9.55 -4.41
CA VAL A 66 -8.28 -8.95 -3.08
C VAL A 66 -6.92 -9.08 -2.40
N LEU A 67 -6.79 -8.49 -1.21
CA LEU A 67 -5.70 -8.75 -0.28
C LEU A 67 -6.17 -9.74 0.79
N ALA A 68 -5.52 -10.90 0.88
CA ALA A 68 -5.95 -11.95 1.81
C ALA A 68 -5.93 -11.52 3.29
N CYS A 69 -5.11 -10.54 3.67
CA CYS A 69 -5.07 -10.01 5.04
C CYS A 69 -6.23 -9.06 5.39
N GLN A 70 -7.05 -8.66 4.42
CA GLN A 70 -8.15 -7.70 4.63
C GLN A 70 -9.52 -8.28 4.27
N SER A 71 -9.57 -9.35 3.46
CA SER A 71 -10.83 -9.99 3.09
C SER A 71 -11.17 -11.11 4.05
N LEU A 72 -12.38 -11.07 4.61
CA LEU A 72 -12.98 -12.18 5.34
C LEU A 72 -13.25 -13.36 4.42
N ILE A 73 -13.28 -14.56 4.99
CA ILE A 73 -13.69 -15.75 4.26
C ILE A 73 -15.21 -15.79 4.11
N GLU A 74 -15.68 -16.33 2.97
CA GLU A 74 -17.09 -16.60 2.69
C GLU A 74 -17.24 -18.11 2.48
N PRO A 75 -18.42 -18.69 2.78
CA PRO A 75 -18.68 -20.10 2.50
C PRO A 75 -18.42 -20.46 1.04
N GLU A 76 -17.83 -21.63 0.83
CA GLU A 76 -17.51 -22.24 -0.46
C GLU A 76 -16.49 -21.45 -1.32
N MET A 77 -15.76 -20.47 -0.75
CA MET A 77 -14.71 -19.75 -1.48
C MET A 77 -13.67 -20.70 -2.09
N LEU A 78 -13.42 -20.55 -3.39
CA LEU A 78 -12.34 -21.20 -4.13
C LEU A 78 -11.16 -20.22 -4.22
N ILE A 79 -10.12 -20.46 -3.42
CA ILE A 79 -9.04 -19.50 -3.16
C ILE A 79 -7.75 -19.94 -3.83
N THR A 80 -7.11 -18.99 -4.52
CA THR A 80 -5.72 -19.10 -4.97
C THR A 80 -4.96 -17.82 -4.64
N GLN A 81 -3.70 -17.96 -4.27
CA GLN A 81 -2.86 -16.82 -3.93
C GLN A 81 -1.75 -16.66 -4.97
N SER A 82 -1.59 -15.43 -5.46
CA SER A 82 -0.52 -15.10 -6.40
C SER A 82 0.72 -14.64 -5.61
N PRO A 83 1.84 -15.38 -5.68
CA PRO A 83 3.03 -15.01 -4.90
C PRO A 83 3.73 -13.76 -5.42
N PHE A 84 3.66 -13.53 -6.73
CA PHE A 84 4.30 -12.41 -7.40
C PHE A 84 3.73 -12.25 -8.80
N VAL A 85 3.54 -11.00 -9.24
CA VAL A 85 3.21 -10.66 -10.62
C VAL A 85 4.45 -10.07 -11.29
N PRO A 86 5.06 -10.78 -12.26
CA PRO A 86 6.20 -10.26 -13.01
C PRO A 86 5.81 -9.01 -13.80
N VAL A 87 6.64 -7.97 -13.70
CA VAL A 87 6.49 -6.71 -14.43
C VAL A 87 7.85 -6.27 -14.95
N ASN A 88 7.85 -5.55 -16.08
CA ASN A 88 9.06 -4.97 -16.61
C ASN A 88 9.49 -3.80 -15.72
N ARG A 89 10.71 -3.87 -15.19
CA ARG A 89 11.33 -2.80 -14.40
C ARG A 89 12.48 -2.19 -15.20
N ALA A 90 12.21 -1.05 -15.82
CA ALA A 90 13.24 -0.28 -16.51
C ALA A 90 14.30 0.25 -15.52
N GLN A 91 15.53 0.37 -16.01
CA GLN A 91 16.61 1.08 -15.32
C GLN A 91 16.70 2.50 -15.87
N TYR A 92 16.81 3.48 -14.98
CA TYR A 92 16.91 4.90 -15.32
C TYR A 92 17.64 5.66 -14.22
N GLU A 93 18.27 6.77 -14.60
CA GLU A 93 18.88 7.72 -13.67
C GLU A 93 17.90 8.86 -13.42
N LEU A 94 17.29 8.90 -12.23
CA LEU A 94 16.18 9.82 -11.93
C LEU A 94 16.55 11.28 -12.16
N GLU A 95 17.78 11.68 -11.83
CA GLU A 95 18.26 13.06 -12.00
C GLU A 95 18.25 13.53 -13.46
N ARG A 96 18.45 12.61 -14.42
CA ARG A 96 18.47 12.94 -15.85
C ARG A 96 17.08 13.12 -16.44
N LEU A 97 16.01 12.75 -15.72
CA LEU A 97 14.64 12.71 -16.25
C LEU A 97 13.91 14.07 -16.20
N LYS A 98 14.52 15.09 -15.60
CA LYS A 98 13.92 16.42 -15.44
C LYS A 98 13.53 17.04 -16.79
N ASN A 99 12.33 17.61 -16.86
CA ASN A 99 11.80 18.34 -18.02
C ASN A 99 11.81 17.55 -19.35
N GLN A 100 11.83 16.22 -19.30
CA GLN A 100 11.77 15.41 -20.51
C GLN A 100 10.30 15.19 -20.94
N PRO A 101 9.91 15.62 -22.15
CA PRO A 101 8.55 15.40 -22.64
C PRO A 101 8.32 13.91 -22.90
N ALA A 102 7.10 13.46 -22.60
CA ALA A 102 6.63 12.07 -22.76
C ALA A 102 7.55 11.01 -22.12
N ILE A 103 8.23 11.37 -21.03
CA ILE A 103 9.25 10.50 -20.41
C ILE A 103 8.70 9.15 -19.93
N LEU A 104 7.45 9.12 -19.46
CA LEU A 104 6.78 7.90 -19.04
C LEU A 104 6.67 6.90 -20.20
N GLY A 105 6.25 7.35 -21.39
CA GLY A 105 6.15 6.52 -22.59
C GLY A 105 7.48 6.24 -23.27
N LYS A 106 8.53 7.02 -23.01
CA LYS A 106 9.90 6.69 -23.45
C LYS A 106 10.48 5.51 -22.66
N ILE A 107 10.25 5.49 -21.35
CA ILE A 107 10.75 4.43 -20.46
C ILE A 107 9.86 3.18 -20.52
N TYR A 108 8.54 3.38 -20.60
CA TYR A 108 7.54 2.31 -20.68
C TYR A 108 6.68 2.48 -21.95
N PRO A 109 7.21 2.13 -23.14
CA PRO A 109 6.50 2.31 -24.41
C PRO A 109 5.22 1.46 -24.51
N GLU A 110 5.09 0.40 -23.71
CA GLU A 110 3.91 -0.46 -23.71
C GLU A 110 2.63 0.28 -23.28
N ILE A 111 2.73 1.44 -22.60
CA ILE A 111 1.53 2.24 -22.25
C ILE A 111 0.70 2.64 -23.48
N TYR A 112 1.34 2.80 -24.65
CA TYR A 112 0.66 3.15 -25.90
C TYR A 112 -0.16 2.00 -26.48
N ARG A 113 0.00 0.77 -25.96
CA ARG A 113 -0.83 -0.39 -26.33
C ARG A 113 -2.14 -0.45 -25.54
N CYS A 114 -2.41 0.52 -24.67
CA CYS A 114 -3.60 0.51 -23.82
C CYS A 114 -4.89 0.43 -24.64
N LEU A 115 -5.72 -0.57 -24.34
CA LEU A 115 -7.01 -0.80 -24.99
C LEU A 115 -8.18 -0.05 -24.32
N GLN A 116 -7.91 0.72 -23.26
CA GLN A 116 -8.94 1.42 -22.47
C GLN A 116 -10.08 0.50 -21.98
N CYS A 117 -9.77 -0.77 -21.69
CA CYS A 117 -10.76 -1.78 -21.28
C CYS A 117 -11.23 -1.69 -19.82
N ASN A 118 -10.64 -0.78 -19.04
CA ASN A 118 -10.88 -0.55 -17.61
C ASN A 118 -10.69 -1.76 -16.66
N THR A 119 -10.14 -2.88 -17.13
CA THR A 119 -9.90 -4.06 -16.28
C THR A 119 -8.95 -3.77 -15.13
N CYS A 120 -7.89 -3.00 -15.38
CA CYS A 120 -6.88 -2.66 -14.38
C CYS A 120 -7.45 -1.88 -13.17
N THR A 121 -8.40 -0.97 -13.39
CA THR A 121 -9.12 -0.25 -12.34
C THR A 121 -9.98 -1.22 -11.54
N ARG A 122 -10.81 -2.03 -12.22
CA ARG A 122 -11.74 -2.97 -11.56
C ARG A 122 -11.08 -4.00 -10.66
N VAL A 123 -9.84 -4.38 -10.96
CA VAL A 123 -9.10 -5.38 -10.17
C VAL A 123 -8.19 -4.75 -9.12
N CYS A 124 -8.18 -3.42 -8.99
CA CYS A 124 -7.36 -2.75 -8.00
C CYS A 124 -7.96 -2.94 -6.60
N PRO A 125 -7.28 -3.63 -5.67
CA PRO A 125 -7.81 -3.80 -4.30
C PRO A 125 -7.77 -2.50 -3.48
N MET A 126 -7.15 -1.45 -4.02
CA MET A 126 -7.10 -0.11 -3.43
C MET A 126 -8.07 0.85 -4.11
N GLU A 127 -8.92 0.35 -5.02
CA GLU A 127 -9.93 1.16 -5.73
C GLU A 127 -9.34 2.37 -6.46
N ILE A 128 -8.12 2.23 -6.96
CA ILE A 128 -7.43 3.27 -7.73
C ILE A 128 -7.98 3.27 -9.16
N GLU A 129 -8.21 4.47 -9.70
CA GLU A 129 -8.48 4.70 -11.13
C GLU A 129 -7.23 4.45 -11.98
N VAL A 130 -6.87 3.18 -12.12
CA VAL A 130 -5.64 2.74 -12.78
C VAL A 130 -5.61 3.14 -14.25
N MET A 131 -6.72 2.95 -14.96
CA MET A 131 -6.82 3.32 -16.36
C MET A 131 -6.58 4.82 -16.56
N ASP A 132 -7.05 5.65 -15.64
CA ASP A 132 -6.95 7.10 -15.73
C ASP A 132 -5.50 7.55 -15.53
N TYR A 133 -4.78 7.03 -14.53
CA TYR A 133 -3.35 7.38 -14.40
C TYR A 133 -2.53 6.89 -15.59
N VAL A 134 -2.92 5.78 -16.23
CA VAL A 134 -2.29 5.34 -17.49
C VAL A 134 -2.62 6.32 -18.62
N ALA A 135 -3.85 6.83 -18.71
CA ALA A 135 -4.22 7.86 -19.69
C ALA A 135 -3.47 9.19 -19.46
N HIS A 136 -3.21 9.58 -18.21
CA HIS A 136 -2.32 10.69 -17.89
C HIS A 136 -0.87 10.39 -18.33
N ALA A 137 -0.37 9.17 -18.09
CA ALA A 137 0.96 8.76 -18.53
C ALA A 137 1.13 8.81 -20.06
N ILE A 138 0.12 8.36 -20.83
CA ILE A 138 0.10 8.44 -22.30
C ILE A 138 0.17 9.89 -22.78
N ARG A 139 -0.54 10.81 -22.11
CA ARG A 139 -0.52 12.25 -22.39
C ARG A 139 0.79 12.94 -21.94
N GLY A 140 1.67 12.22 -21.26
CA GLY A 140 2.89 12.79 -20.66
C GLY A 140 2.64 13.62 -19.40
N ASP A 141 1.44 13.56 -18.82
CA ASP A 141 1.10 14.25 -17.58
C ASP A 141 1.61 13.47 -16.37
N VAL A 142 2.84 13.80 -15.94
CA VAL A 142 3.49 13.20 -14.78
C VAL A 142 2.76 13.53 -13.48
N ALA A 143 2.25 14.75 -13.32
CA ALA A 143 1.61 15.18 -12.09
C ALA A 143 0.27 14.47 -11.89
N GLY A 144 -0.58 14.44 -12.92
CA GLY A 144 -1.84 13.70 -12.89
C GLY A 144 -1.63 12.21 -12.64
N ALA A 145 -0.65 11.60 -13.31
CA ALA A 145 -0.32 10.19 -13.09
C ALA A 145 0.19 9.91 -11.66
N ALA A 146 1.01 10.81 -11.10
CA ALA A 146 1.54 10.67 -9.74
C ALA A 146 0.45 10.81 -8.67
N THR A 147 -0.44 11.80 -8.82
CA THR A 147 -1.55 12.06 -7.88
C THR A 147 -2.55 10.91 -7.87
N LEU A 148 -3.03 10.48 -9.04
CA LEU A 148 -4.02 9.39 -9.13
C LEU A 148 -3.44 8.05 -8.65
N SER A 149 -2.13 7.83 -8.78
CA SER A 149 -1.48 6.60 -8.34
C SER A 149 -0.89 6.67 -6.92
N PHE A 150 -1.18 7.73 -6.15
CA PHE A 150 -0.54 7.96 -4.85
C PHE A 150 -0.73 6.79 -3.88
N GLN A 151 -1.93 6.22 -3.82
CA GLN A 151 -2.29 5.08 -2.97
C GLN A 151 -1.80 3.71 -3.51
N CYS A 152 -1.08 3.68 -4.64
CA CYS A 152 -0.64 2.42 -5.24
C CYS A 152 0.35 1.68 -4.34
N ILE A 153 -0.08 0.50 -3.87
CA ILE A 153 0.67 -0.43 -3.02
C ILE A 153 1.54 -1.44 -3.79
N GLN A 154 1.66 -1.28 -5.11
CA GLN A 154 2.49 -2.14 -5.98
C GLN A 154 2.13 -3.65 -5.93
N CYS A 155 0.86 -4.01 -5.68
CA CYS A 155 0.44 -5.41 -5.62
C CYS A 155 0.48 -6.16 -6.96
N GLY A 156 0.48 -5.45 -8.09
CA GLY A 156 0.55 -6.04 -9.43
C GLY A 156 -0.77 -6.56 -10.01
N ALA A 157 -1.90 -6.44 -9.30
CA ALA A 157 -3.21 -6.90 -9.77
C ALA A 157 -3.59 -6.34 -11.16
N CYS A 158 -3.34 -5.05 -11.39
CA CYS A 158 -3.61 -4.41 -12.67
C CYS A 158 -2.75 -4.98 -13.81
N ALA A 159 -1.49 -5.27 -13.54
CA ALA A 159 -0.55 -5.81 -14.53
C ALA A 159 -0.90 -7.26 -14.88
N SER A 160 -1.29 -8.08 -13.89
CA SER A 160 -1.61 -9.50 -14.13
C SER A 160 -2.85 -9.71 -15.02
N LYS A 161 -3.73 -8.71 -15.11
CA LYS A 161 -4.97 -8.77 -15.91
C LYS A 161 -4.93 -7.86 -17.14
N CYS A 162 -3.78 -7.27 -17.45
CA CYS A 162 -3.67 -6.34 -18.57
C CYS A 162 -3.48 -7.09 -19.90
N PRO A 163 -4.43 -7.02 -20.85
CA PRO A 163 -4.25 -7.64 -22.16
C PRO A 163 -3.18 -6.94 -23.01
N ALA A 164 -2.82 -5.70 -22.66
CA ALA A 164 -1.77 -4.93 -23.31
C ALA A 164 -0.39 -5.10 -22.64
N GLU A 165 -0.30 -5.96 -21.62
CA GLU A 165 0.94 -6.29 -20.90
C GLU A 165 1.66 -5.06 -20.31
N ILE A 166 0.90 -4.04 -19.94
CA ILE A 166 1.46 -2.81 -19.36
C ILE A 166 1.97 -3.10 -17.94
N SER A 167 3.16 -2.61 -17.62
CA SER A 167 3.71 -2.65 -16.25
C SER A 167 3.19 -1.47 -15.41
N GLN A 168 1.87 -1.33 -15.24
CA GLN A 168 1.26 -0.10 -14.68
C GLN A 168 1.82 0.30 -13.31
N PRO A 169 2.10 -0.62 -12.35
CA PRO A 169 2.71 -0.24 -11.09
C PRO A 169 4.06 0.47 -11.26
N GLN A 170 4.85 0.05 -12.25
CA GLN A 170 6.17 0.63 -12.52
C GLN A 170 6.05 2.00 -13.23
N VAL A 171 5.06 2.17 -14.10
CA VAL A 171 4.71 3.47 -14.69
C VAL A 171 4.29 4.46 -13.60
N ALA A 172 3.40 4.05 -12.69
CA ALA A 172 2.98 4.83 -11.55
C ALA A 172 4.16 5.20 -10.62
N LEU A 173 5.03 4.23 -10.33
CA LEU A 173 6.22 4.47 -9.50
C LEU A 173 7.16 5.49 -10.14
N LEU A 174 7.40 5.39 -11.45
CA LEU A 174 8.20 6.36 -12.19
C LEU A 174 7.57 7.75 -12.13
N ALA A 175 6.26 7.87 -12.37
CA ALA A 175 5.56 9.15 -12.28
C ALA A 175 5.71 9.79 -10.90
N ARG A 176 5.46 9.03 -9.81
CA ARG A 176 5.62 9.50 -8.43
C ARG A 176 7.07 9.91 -8.12
N ARG A 177 8.07 9.17 -8.62
CA ARG A 177 9.48 9.51 -8.45
C ARG A 177 9.86 10.82 -9.14
N ILE A 178 9.44 10.99 -10.40
CA ILE A 178 9.70 12.23 -11.14
C ILE A 178 8.98 13.40 -10.47
N TYR A 179 7.71 13.23 -10.12
CA TYR A 179 6.91 14.25 -9.46
C TYR A 179 7.54 14.68 -8.12
N GLY A 180 7.84 13.72 -7.25
CA GLY A 180 8.43 14.01 -5.94
C GLY A 180 9.82 14.62 -6.02
N ARG A 181 10.64 14.23 -7.01
CA ARG A 181 12.01 14.73 -7.14
C ARG A 181 12.12 16.08 -7.84
N HIS A 182 11.33 16.29 -8.90
CA HIS A 182 11.52 17.39 -9.85
C HIS A 182 10.36 18.39 -9.92
N VAL A 183 9.20 18.07 -9.34
CA VAL A 183 7.99 18.91 -9.43
C VAL A 183 7.54 19.44 -8.07
N LEU A 184 7.57 18.62 -7.02
CA LEU A 184 7.21 19.07 -5.67
C LEU A 184 8.23 20.06 -5.12
N SER A 185 7.73 21.16 -4.56
CA SER A 185 8.52 22.08 -3.75
C SER A 185 8.72 21.52 -2.35
N VAL A 186 9.93 21.67 -1.82
CA VAL A 186 10.22 21.37 -0.42
C VAL A 186 9.61 22.47 0.45
N PRO A 187 8.79 22.15 1.47
CA PRO A 187 8.23 23.17 2.36
C PRO A 187 9.32 23.78 3.24
N GLU A 188 9.21 25.08 3.52
CA GLU A 188 10.17 25.81 4.36
C GLU A 188 10.31 25.20 5.77
N SER A 189 9.20 24.66 6.30
CA SER A 189 9.18 23.97 7.59
C SER A 189 10.12 22.76 7.65
N LEU A 190 10.46 22.13 6.52
CA LEU A 190 11.46 21.07 6.51
C LEU A 190 12.86 21.62 6.78
N TYR A 191 13.24 22.73 6.14
CA TYR A 191 14.54 23.36 6.35
C TYR A 191 14.69 23.87 7.79
N GLN A 192 13.60 24.44 8.34
CA GLN A 192 13.55 24.82 9.75
C GLN A 192 13.79 23.59 10.64
N ARG A 193 13.07 22.49 10.43
CA ARG A 193 13.25 21.26 11.24
C ARG A 193 14.66 20.68 11.13
N ILE A 194 15.28 20.73 9.95
CA ILE A 194 16.68 20.29 9.77
C ILE A 194 17.61 21.15 10.62
N ALA A 195 17.48 22.48 10.56
CA ALA A 195 18.29 23.38 11.36
C ALA A 195 18.06 23.19 12.87
N GLU A 196 16.82 22.94 13.31
CA GLU A 196 16.50 22.61 14.71
C GLU A 196 17.24 21.34 15.17
N ILE A 197 17.26 20.28 14.33
CA ILE A 197 17.98 19.04 14.60
C ILE A 197 19.49 19.27 14.62
N GLU A 198 20.06 19.96 13.63
CA GLU A 198 21.50 20.22 13.55
C GLU A 198 22.03 21.09 14.70
N ASN A 199 21.18 21.97 15.25
CA ASN A 199 21.51 22.79 16.41
C ASN A 199 21.31 22.05 17.76
N GLY A 200 20.96 20.76 17.72
CA GLY A 200 20.83 19.92 18.92
C GLY A 200 19.59 20.23 19.78
N GLN A 201 18.55 20.88 19.21
CA GLN A 201 17.35 21.24 19.97
C GLN A 201 16.63 20.04 20.60
N TYR A 202 16.84 18.83 20.07
CA TYR A 202 16.22 17.60 20.57
C TYR A 202 17.15 16.72 21.39
N ASP A 203 18.44 17.06 21.50
CA ASP A 203 19.46 16.17 22.06
C ASP A 203 19.16 15.81 23.52
N LYS A 204 18.90 16.81 24.36
CA LYS A 204 18.57 16.61 25.78
C LYS A 204 17.33 15.74 25.97
N THR A 205 16.30 15.96 25.16
CA THR A 205 15.04 15.22 25.24
C THR A 205 15.24 13.78 24.79
N LEU A 206 15.98 13.54 23.71
CA LEU A 206 16.32 12.20 23.24
C LEU A 206 17.20 11.45 24.25
N GLU A 207 18.23 12.11 24.81
CA GLU A 207 19.06 11.54 25.88
C GLU A 207 18.20 11.13 27.08
N LYS A 208 17.31 12.00 27.56
CA LYS A 208 16.39 11.69 28.65
C LYS A 208 15.50 10.48 28.32
N LEU A 209 14.90 10.44 27.13
CA LEU A 209 14.08 9.32 26.70
C LEU A 209 14.86 8.00 26.67
N THR A 210 16.12 8.01 26.19
CA THR A 210 16.96 6.80 26.16
C THR A 210 17.35 6.26 27.53
N GLN A 211 17.29 7.09 28.58
CA GLN A 211 17.60 6.69 29.96
C GLN A 211 16.39 6.11 30.71
N LEU A 212 15.17 6.31 30.19
CA LEU A 212 13.95 5.80 30.83
C LEU A 212 13.86 4.27 30.70
N SER A 213 13.26 3.65 31.70
CA SER A 213 12.87 2.24 31.61
C SER A 213 11.75 2.05 30.57
N THR A 214 11.62 0.82 30.06
CA THR A 214 10.54 0.46 29.14
C THR A 214 9.15 0.81 29.69
N GLU A 215 8.92 0.61 31.00
CA GLU A 215 7.64 0.92 31.64
C GLU A 215 7.34 2.43 31.66
N GLU A 216 8.36 3.26 31.91
CA GLU A 216 8.24 4.72 31.88
C GLU A 216 8.03 5.23 30.46
N LEU A 217 8.76 4.70 29.47
CA LEU A 217 8.55 5.00 28.06
C LEU A 217 7.12 4.69 27.60
N MET A 218 6.55 3.55 28.03
CA MET A 218 5.16 3.21 27.72
C MET A 218 4.17 4.23 28.32
N LYS A 219 4.40 4.69 29.55
CA LYS A 219 3.57 5.73 30.18
C LYS A 219 3.62 7.03 29.39
N VAL A 220 4.82 7.51 29.07
CA VAL A 220 5.05 8.71 28.26
C VAL A 220 4.35 8.60 26.91
N TYR A 221 4.55 7.49 26.19
CA TYR A 221 3.93 7.26 24.89
C TYR A 221 2.41 7.26 24.96
N THR A 222 1.82 6.68 26.02
CA THR A 222 0.36 6.59 26.18
C THR A 222 -0.26 7.94 26.52
N GLN A 223 0.47 8.80 27.22
CA GLN A 223 0.04 10.16 27.58
C GLN A 223 0.22 11.17 26.43
N ARG A 224 0.83 10.78 25.31
CA ARG A 224 1.00 11.66 24.16
C ARG A 224 -0.35 12.15 23.65
N GLU A 225 -0.38 13.38 23.19
CA GLU A 225 -1.53 13.90 22.47
C GLU A 225 -1.66 13.16 21.14
N GLN A 226 -2.83 12.55 20.91
CA GLN A 226 -3.13 11.88 19.64
C GLN A 226 -3.77 12.88 18.68
N GLU A 227 -3.26 12.91 17.46
CA GLU A 227 -3.91 13.66 16.38
C GLU A 227 -5.32 13.07 16.15
N PRO A 228 -6.38 13.90 16.20
CA PRO A 228 -7.74 13.45 15.95
C PRO A 228 -7.93 13.07 14.48
N GLN A 229 -8.95 12.28 14.20
CA GLN A 229 -9.25 11.82 12.84
C GLN A 229 -9.62 12.97 11.89
N GLU A 230 -10.19 14.06 12.42
CA GLU A 230 -10.40 15.34 11.74
C GLU A 230 -9.32 16.34 12.19
N SER A 231 -8.22 16.45 11.44
CA SER A 231 -7.03 17.19 11.86
C SER A 231 -6.66 18.43 11.03
N GLN A 232 -7.55 18.90 10.14
CA GLN A 232 -7.24 20.01 9.22
C GLN A 232 -6.71 21.28 9.91
N THR A 233 -7.16 21.56 11.13
CA THR A 233 -6.72 22.69 11.95
C THR A 233 -6.04 22.26 13.24
N TRP A 234 -5.74 20.98 13.40
CA TRP A 234 -5.17 20.47 14.63
C TRP A 234 -3.68 20.81 14.70
N VAL A 235 -3.26 21.26 15.88
CA VAL A 235 -1.85 21.50 16.24
C VAL A 235 -1.66 20.90 17.62
N PRO A 236 -0.60 20.12 17.86
CA PRO A 236 -0.31 19.62 19.20
C PRO A 236 -0.10 20.78 20.16
N LYS A 237 -0.46 20.61 21.43
CA LYS A 237 -0.25 21.59 22.51
C LYS A 237 1.20 22.05 22.62
N PHE A 238 2.14 21.17 22.27
CA PHE A 238 3.57 21.42 22.28
C PHE A 238 4.16 21.19 20.88
N PRO A 239 3.97 22.13 19.93
CA PRO A 239 4.37 21.95 18.53
C PRO A 239 5.89 21.91 18.30
N HIS A 240 6.66 22.35 19.29
CA HIS A 240 8.11 22.29 19.27
C HIS A 240 8.69 21.05 19.98
N PHE A 241 7.87 20.20 20.63
CA PHE A 241 8.25 18.98 21.38
C PHE A 241 9.30 19.24 22.50
N PRO A 242 9.25 18.57 23.66
CA PRO A 242 9.38 19.32 24.89
C PRO A 242 10.82 19.40 25.40
N GLU A 243 11.33 20.62 25.61
CA GLU A 243 12.41 20.86 26.57
C GLU A 243 11.88 20.84 28.03
N GLU A 244 10.57 20.97 28.26
CA GLU A 244 10.01 21.24 29.60
C GLU A 244 8.96 20.23 30.15
N SER A 245 8.56 19.20 29.39
CA SER A 245 7.38 18.36 29.74
C SER A 245 7.64 16.86 29.88
N LEU A 246 8.90 16.45 30.00
CA LEU A 246 9.29 15.09 30.38
C LEU A 246 10.10 15.15 31.67
#